data_AF-A0A9W9C7R3-F1
#
_entry.id   AF-A0A9W9C7R3-F1
#
_cell.length_a   1.000
_cell.length_b   1.000
_cell.length_c   1.000
_cell.angle_alpha   90.00
_cell.angle_beta   90.00
_cell.angle_gamma   90.00
#
_symmetry.space_group_name_H-M   'P 1'
#
loop_
_entity.id
_entity.type
_entity.pdbx_description
1 polymer ?
#
loop_
_entity_poly.entity_id
_entity_poly.type
_entity_poly.pdbx_seq_one_letter_code
_entity_poly.pdbx_strand_id
1 'polypeptide(L)'
;MNELVTVVSKYPTEGWPSIPFVSAKEFLHSLADEHIVHLQVQRNLAESRADAEKRFLARHRFKDLVSRHCLDDSGPFKLYCDDLQPTNMLVNPETLQITAILDFEFTNTMPAQFAYDPPWWLLLLGPDMWLEKHSMEEFLIRYEPRLEQFLRALQQIEAKANLKGESSGPPLSARMRESWKTKRFWFNYGIRKSFDVDAVYWAALHEDGDDVLDEGSKEEMRKLVDLKMEQLKAYDAECKLRFAS
;
A
#
# COMPACT_ATOMS: atom_id res chain seq x y z
N MET A 1 -5.33 -0.61 8.66
CA MET A 1 -6.49 -0.41 9.56
C MET A 1 -6.09 -0.48 11.04
N ASN A 2 -5.64 -1.62 11.58
CA ASN A 2 -5.24 -1.72 13.00
C ASN A 2 -4.11 -0.76 13.41
N GLU A 3 -3.14 -0.54 12.52
CA GLU A 3 -2.01 0.37 12.76
C GLU A 3 -2.46 1.82 13.05
N LEU A 4 -3.45 2.34 12.32
CA LEU A 4 -3.87 3.74 12.49
C LEU A 4 -4.43 4.01 13.89
N VAL A 5 -5.17 3.06 14.48
CA VAL A 5 -5.69 3.22 15.85
C VAL A 5 -4.60 3.09 16.91
N THR A 6 -3.53 2.35 16.64
CA THR A 6 -2.44 2.19 17.60
C THR A 6 -1.48 3.37 17.59
N VAL A 7 -1.24 4.00 16.43
CA VAL A 7 -0.21 5.06 16.31
C VAL A 7 -0.77 6.48 16.15
N VAL A 8 -2.01 6.66 15.69
CA VAL A 8 -2.62 7.98 15.53
C VAL A 8 -3.45 8.34 16.76
N SER A 9 -3.07 9.43 17.42
CA SER A 9 -3.74 9.90 18.64
C SER A 9 -5.20 10.25 18.37
N LYS A 10 -6.12 9.60 19.10
CA LYS A 10 -7.58 9.79 18.99
C LYS A 10 -8.12 9.53 17.57
N TYR A 11 -7.57 8.54 16.87
CA TYR A 11 -8.13 8.12 15.58
C TYR A 11 -9.61 7.72 15.74
N PRO A 12 -10.52 8.25 14.91
CA PRO A 12 -11.94 7.92 15.01
C PRO A 12 -12.19 6.48 14.56
N THR A 13 -12.88 5.73 15.40
CA THR A 13 -13.34 4.36 15.10
C THR A 13 -14.84 4.27 14.90
N GLU A 14 -15.54 5.39 15.08
CA GLU A 14 -16.97 5.50 14.78
C GLU A 14 -17.18 5.28 13.28
N GLY A 15 -18.09 4.37 12.92
CA GLY A 15 -18.39 4.04 11.52
C GLY A 15 -17.47 2.98 10.91
N TRP A 16 -16.56 2.38 11.68
CA TRP A 16 -15.77 1.25 11.20
C TRP A 16 -16.67 0.09 10.75
N PRO A 17 -16.30 -0.62 9.67
CA PRO A 17 -17.01 -1.81 9.22
C PRO A 17 -17.11 -2.84 10.34
N SER A 18 -18.34 -3.21 10.70
CA SER A 18 -18.63 -4.25 11.69
C SER A 18 -19.13 -5.55 11.07
N ILE A 19 -19.34 -5.55 9.76
CA ILE A 19 -19.73 -6.69 8.94
C ILE A 19 -18.72 -6.91 7.82
N PRO A 20 -18.59 -8.13 7.28
CA PRO A 20 -17.75 -8.37 6.11
C PRO A 20 -18.21 -7.53 4.91
N PHE A 21 -17.24 -7.01 4.16
CA PHE A 21 -17.50 -6.35 2.87
C PHE A 21 -18.11 -7.33 1.87
N VAL A 22 -19.03 -6.85 1.03
CA VAL A 22 -19.69 -7.69 0.01
C VAL A 22 -18.98 -7.65 -1.35
N SER A 23 -18.03 -6.74 -1.53
CA SER A 23 -17.28 -6.59 -2.78
C SER A 23 -15.84 -6.10 -2.56
N ALA A 24 -14.96 -6.36 -3.53
CA ALA A 24 -13.57 -5.90 -3.47
C ALA A 24 -13.45 -4.38 -3.62
N LYS A 25 -14.30 -3.74 -4.43
CA LYS A 25 -14.33 -2.27 -4.52
C LYS A 25 -14.76 -1.61 -3.23
N GLU A 26 -15.77 -2.17 -2.55
CA GLU A 26 -16.21 -1.62 -1.26
C GLU A 26 -15.08 -1.66 -0.22
N PHE A 27 -14.37 -2.80 -0.14
CA PHE A 27 -13.18 -2.94 0.70
C PHE A 27 -12.08 -1.93 0.33
N LEU A 28 -11.75 -1.79 -0.96
CA LEU A 28 -10.71 -0.87 -1.43
C LEU A 28 -11.08 0.61 -1.21
N HIS A 29 -12.35 0.98 -1.42
CA HIS A 29 -12.84 2.32 -1.12
C HIS A 29 -12.80 2.62 0.37
N SER A 30 -13.15 1.65 1.23
CA SER A 30 -13.03 1.81 2.68
C SER A 30 -11.59 2.11 3.10
N LEU A 31 -10.60 1.41 2.53
CA LEU A 31 -9.18 1.70 2.80
C LEU A 31 -8.75 3.08 2.26
N ALA A 32 -9.23 3.47 1.08
CA ALA A 32 -8.93 4.80 0.52
C ALA A 32 -9.54 5.92 1.36
N ASP A 33 -10.74 5.72 1.90
CA ASP A 33 -11.40 6.64 2.83
C ASP A 33 -10.62 6.75 4.14
N GLU A 34 -10.09 5.65 4.66
CA GLU A 34 -9.19 5.68 5.83
C GLU A 34 -7.93 6.50 5.60
N HIS A 35 -7.38 6.51 4.38
CA HIS A 35 -6.25 7.38 4.05
C HIS A 35 -6.66 8.86 4.11
N ILE A 36 -7.84 9.22 3.62
CA ILE A 36 -8.35 10.60 3.71
C ILE A 36 -8.60 10.98 5.18
N VAL A 37 -9.23 10.11 5.96
CA VAL A 37 -9.44 10.31 7.41
C VAL A 37 -8.09 10.48 8.11
N HIS A 38 -7.11 9.62 7.83
CA HIS A 38 -5.76 9.74 8.37
C HIS A 38 -5.16 11.12 8.11
N LEU A 39 -5.31 11.66 6.90
CA LEU A 39 -4.85 13.00 6.57
C LEU A 39 -5.56 14.08 7.39
N GLN A 40 -6.83 13.92 7.70
CA GLN A 40 -7.60 14.87 8.51
C GLN A 40 -7.21 14.82 10.00
N VAL A 41 -6.96 13.62 10.55
CA VAL A 41 -6.84 13.43 12.00
C VAL A 41 -5.41 13.49 12.53
N GLN A 42 -4.40 13.05 11.76
CA GLN A 42 -3.02 13.09 12.20
C GLN A 42 -2.51 14.54 12.14
N ARG A 43 -2.19 15.10 13.31
CA ARG A 43 -1.97 16.55 13.49
C ARG A 43 -0.71 17.07 12.84
N ASN A 44 0.33 16.24 12.83
CA ASN A 44 1.67 16.54 12.33
C ASN A 44 1.97 15.82 11.01
N LEU A 45 0.94 15.36 10.29
CA LEU A 45 1.17 14.60 9.05
C LEU A 45 1.72 15.48 7.93
N ALA A 46 1.34 16.76 7.90
CA ALA A 46 1.82 17.72 6.93
C ALA A 46 2.71 18.77 7.60
N GLU A 47 3.89 19.03 7.02
CA GLU A 47 4.89 19.95 7.60
C GLU A 47 4.75 21.39 7.09
N SER A 48 4.02 21.58 5.99
CA SER A 48 3.80 22.88 5.36
C SER A 48 2.49 22.91 4.59
N ARG A 49 2.07 24.10 4.14
CA ARG A 49 0.89 24.23 3.26
C ARG A 49 1.07 23.45 1.96
N ALA A 50 2.24 23.58 1.33
CA ALA A 50 2.55 22.87 0.08
C ALA A 50 2.54 21.34 0.28
N ASP A 51 3.03 20.85 1.42
CA ASP A 51 2.96 19.43 1.75
C ASP A 51 1.51 18.97 2.01
N ALA A 52 0.70 19.77 2.70
CA ALA A 52 -0.72 19.49 2.90
C ALA A 52 -1.51 19.43 1.57
N GLU A 53 -1.25 20.36 0.64
CA GLU A 53 -1.82 20.33 -0.72
C GLU A 53 -1.39 19.07 -1.48
N LYS A 54 -0.09 18.74 -1.43
CA LYS A 54 0.48 17.56 -2.09
C LYS A 54 -0.13 16.26 -1.58
N ARG A 55 -0.36 16.14 -0.27
CA ARG A 55 -1.01 14.97 0.35
C ARG A 55 -2.50 14.92 0.06
N PHE A 56 -3.18 16.08 0.03
CA PHE A 56 -4.59 16.16 -0.37
C PHE A 56 -4.76 15.59 -1.78
N LEU A 57 -3.99 16.11 -2.75
CA LEU A 57 -4.03 15.65 -4.14
C LEU A 57 -3.76 14.16 -4.23
N ALA A 58 -2.67 13.68 -3.61
CA ALA A 58 -2.28 12.28 -3.65
C ALA A 58 -3.42 11.36 -3.19
N ARG A 59 -4.01 11.60 -2.02
CA ARG A 59 -5.01 10.67 -1.45
C ARG A 59 -6.34 10.71 -2.19
N HIS A 60 -6.78 11.87 -2.66
CA HIS A 60 -8.02 11.98 -3.42
C HIS A 60 -7.90 11.32 -4.78
N ARG A 61 -6.78 11.55 -5.49
CA ARG A 61 -6.52 10.89 -6.77
C ARG A 61 -6.25 9.41 -6.61
N PHE A 62 -5.57 9.00 -5.55
CA PHE A 62 -5.38 7.58 -5.24
C PHE A 62 -6.71 6.86 -5.05
N LYS A 63 -7.71 7.51 -4.42
CA LYS A 63 -9.06 6.94 -4.28
C LYS A 63 -9.74 6.72 -5.64
N ASP A 64 -9.56 7.61 -6.60
CA ASP A 64 -10.11 7.46 -7.96
C ASP A 64 -9.54 6.23 -8.69
N LEU A 65 -8.29 5.85 -8.36
CA LEU A 65 -7.61 4.69 -8.94
C LEU A 65 -8.24 3.33 -8.59
N VAL A 66 -9.11 3.26 -7.58
CA VAL A 66 -9.83 2.02 -7.21
C VAL A 66 -10.59 1.46 -8.42
N SER A 67 -11.26 2.32 -9.19
CA SER A 67 -12.04 1.91 -10.37
C SER A 67 -11.16 1.32 -11.48
N ARG A 68 -9.90 1.75 -11.55
CA ARG A 68 -8.93 1.30 -12.57
C ARG A 68 -8.23 0.00 -12.18
N HIS A 69 -7.95 -0.20 -10.89
CA HIS A 69 -7.10 -1.30 -10.44
C HIS A 69 -7.82 -2.44 -9.71
N CYS A 70 -9.10 -2.29 -9.38
CA CYS A 70 -9.91 -3.41 -8.90
C CYS A 70 -10.15 -4.41 -10.04
N LEU A 71 -9.65 -5.64 -9.88
CA LEU A 71 -9.72 -6.67 -10.93
C LEU A 71 -11.07 -7.38 -11.01
N ASP A 72 -11.52 -7.87 -9.86
CA ASP A 72 -12.75 -8.64 -9.75
C ASP A 72 -13.48 -8.21 -8.49
N ASP A 73 -14.52 -7.44 -8.71
CA ASP A 73 -15.33 -6.85 -7.65
C ASP A 73 -16.10 -7.92 -6.86
N SER A 74 -16.41 -9.05 -7.51
CA SER A 74 -17.15 -10.16 -6.89
C SER A 74 -16.23 -11.17 -6.18
N GLY A 75 -14.93 -10.88 -6.08
CA GLY A 75 -13.94 -11.76 -5.44
C GLY A 75 -13.17 -12.61 -6.45
N PRO A 76 -12.51 -13.71 -6.04
CA PRO A 76 -12.54 -14.31 -4.73
C PRO A 76 -11.76 -13.49 -3.69
N PHE A 77 -12.12 -13.68 -2.43
CA PHE A 77 -11.31 -13.29 -1.30
C PHE A 77 -10.49 -14.49 -0.81
N LYS A 78 -9.25 -14.27 -0.41
CA LYS A 78 -8.33 -15.32 0.05
C LYS A 78 -7.63 -14.89 1.32
N LEU A 79 -7.16 -15.88 2.09
CA LEU A 79 -6.23 -15.62 3.17
C LEU A 79 -4.96 -14.98 2.58
N TYR A 80 -4.60 -13.82 3.10
CA TYR A 80 -3.49 -13.03 2.64
C TYR A 80 -2.71 -12.52 3.85
N CYS A 81 -1.40 -12.72 3.82
CA CYS A 81 -0.45 -12.18 4.79
C CYS A 81 0.50 -11.26 4.04
N ASP A 82 0.59 -10.00 4.48
CA ASP A 82 1.46 -9.00 3.85
C ASP A 82 2.94 -9.23 4.15
N ASP A 83 3.24 -9.90 5.28
CA ASP A 83 4.59 -9.96 5.84
C ASP A 83 5.27 -11.31 5.65
N LEU A 84 5.05 -11.95 4.50
CA LEU A 84 5.74 -13.19 4.12
C LEU A 84 7.16 -12.91 3.57
N GLN A 85 7.91 -12.06 4.27
CA GLN A 85 9.29 -11.72 3.92
C GLN A 85 10.30 -12.70 4.55
N PRO A 86 11.57 -12.74 4.09
CA PRO A 86 12.55 -13.75 4.52
C PRO A 86 12.80 -13.77 6.03
N THR A 87 12.68 -12.65 6.73
CA THR A 87 12.87 -12.58 8.19
C THR A 87 11.82 -13.38 8.97
N ASN A 88 10.68 -13.68 8.35
CA ASN A 88 9.59 -14.47 8.93
C ASN A 88 9.59 -15.93 8.44
N MET A 89 10.69 -16.40 7.85
CA MET A 89 10.84 -17.78 7.39
C MET A 89 12.06 -18.45 8.02
N LEU A 90 11.85 -19.65 8.56
CA LEU A 90 12.94 -20.53 8.96
C LEU A 90 13.28 -21.49 7.83
N VAL A 91 14.57 -21.67 7.57
CA VAL A 91 15.07 -22.56 6.52
C VAL A 91 16.07 -23.56 7.09
N ASN A 92 16.04 -24.78 6.56
CA ASN A 92 17.11 -25.73 6.80
C ASN A 92 18.40 -25.21 6.12
N PRO A 93 19.53 -25.07 6.83
CA PRO A 93 20.74 -24.45 6.27
C PRO A 93 21.44 -25.31 5.20
N GLU A 94 21.19 -26.62 5.18
CA GLU A 94 21.78 -27.54 4.20
C GLU A 94 20.92 -27.68 2.95
N THR A 95 19.60 -27.79 3.11
CA THR A 95 18.67 -28.06 2.00
C THR A 95 17.97 -26.83 1.46
N LEU A 96 18.03 -25.70 2.18
CA LEU A 96 17.29 -24.46 1.94
C LEU A 96 15.76 -24.62 1.94
N GLN A 97 15.25 -25.76 2.43
CA GLN A 97 13.82 -25.97 2.56
C GLN A 97 13.26 -25.08 3.67
N ILE A 98 12.15 -24.39 3.38
CA ILE A 98 11.38 -23.67 4.40
C ILE A 98 10.80 -24.68 5.39
N THR A 99 11.16 -24.56 6.66
CA THR A 99 10.74 -25.45 7.75
C THR A 99 9.62 -24.85 8.60
N ALA A 100 9.54 -23.52 8.67
CA ALA A 100 8.46 -22.80 9.31
C ALA A 100 8.27 -21.42 8.67
N ILE A 101 7.02 -20.94 8.71
CA ILE A 101 6.66 -19.54 8.46
C ILE A 101 6.15 -19.01 9.80
N LEU A 102 6.59 -17.81 10.17
CA LEU A 102 6.26 -17.15 11.41
C LEU A 102 5.39 -15.92 11.13
N ASP A 103 4.97 -15.25 12.20
CA ASP A 103 4.39 -13.91 12.17
C ASP A 103 3.13 -13.75 11.29
N PHE A 104 2.06 -14.43 11.71
CA PHE A 104 0.76 -14.37 11.03
C PHE A 104 -0.17 -13.27 11.59
N GLU A 105 0.32 -12.37 12.44
CA GLU A 105 -0.53 -11.48 13.25
C GLU A 105 -1.38 -10.48 12.44
N PHE A 106 -0.99 -10.19 11.20
CA PHE A 106 -1.72 -9.33 10.26
C PHE A 106 -2.35 -10.08 9.09
N THR A 107 -2.53 -11.39 9.21
CA THR A 107 -3.17 -12.21 8.18
C THR A 107 -4.69 -12.02 8.19
N ASN A 108 -5.29 -11.72 7.04
CA ASN A 108 -6.74 -11.56 6.92
C ASN A 108 -7.27 -12.12 5.60
N THR A 109 -8.59 -12.27 5.49
CA THR A 109 -9.28 -12.54 4.23
C THR A 109 -9.37 -11.24 3.42
N MET A 110 -8.65 -11.17 2.31
CA MET A 110 -8.55 -9.97 1.46
C MET A 110 -8.82 -10.29 -0.01
N PRO A 111 -9.10 -9.30 -0.88
CA PRO A 111 -9.22 -9.51 -2.31
C PRO A 111 -8.02 -10.29 -2.87
N ALA A 112 -8.27 -11.33 -3.65
CA ALA A 112 -7.21 -12.21 -4.16
C ALA A 112 -6.18 -11.47 -5.03
N GLN A 113 -6.50 -10.28 -5.53
CA GLN A 113 -5.59 -9.46 -6.33
C GLN A 113 -4.28 -9.12 -5.60
N PHE A 114 -4.29 -9.01 -4.27
CA PHE A 114 -3.06 -8.75 -3.51
C PHE A 114 -2.08 -9.93 -3.56
N ALA A 115 -2.59 -11.16 -3.68
CA ALA A 115 -1.76 -12.34 -3.84
C ALA A 115 -1.19 -12.49 -5.27
N TYR A 116 -1.61 -11.65 -6.21
CA TYR A 116 -1.14 -11.68 -7.60
C TYR A 116 0.03 -10.75 -7.87
N ASP A 117 0.50 -10.05 -6.84
CA ASP A 117 1.61 -9.12 -6.93
C ASP A 117 2.95 -9.78 -6.66
N PRO A 118 4.04 -9.29 -7.29
CA PRO A 118 5.38 -9.76 -6.93
C PRO A 118 5.72 -9.40 -5.48
N PRO A 119 6.63 -10.14 -4.83
CA PRO A 119 7.03 -9.85 -3.46
C PRO A 119 7.65 -8.45 -3.35
N TRP A 120 7.12 -7.60 -2.47
CA TRP A 120 7.65 -6.24 -2.29
C TRP A 120 9.08 -6.25 -1.71
N TRP A 121 9.45 -7.32 -0.99
CA TRP A 121 10.71 -7.46 -0.25
C TRP A 121 11.89 -8.02 -1.05
N LEU A 122 11.84 -8.06 -2.39
CA LEU A 122 12.96 -8.62 -3.19
C LEU A 122 14.30 -7.88 -3.02
N LEU A 123 14.27 -6.65 -2.48
CA LEU A 123 15.45 -5.89 -2.08
C LEU A 123 15.66 -5.84 -0.56
N LEU A 124 15.00 -6.72 0.18
CA LEU A 124 15.02 -6.87 1.65
C LEU A 124 14.49 -5.66 2.45
N LEU A 125 14.01 -4.62 1.77
CA LEU A 125 13.30 -3.48 2.33
C LEU A 125 12.10 -3.16 1.44
N GLY A 126 11.07 -2.56 2.04
CA GLY A 126 9.89 -2.06 1.33
C GLY A 126 10.22 -0.93 0.35
N PRO A 127 9.41 -0.75 -0.71
CA PRO A 127 9.52 0.40 -1.60
C PRO A 127 9.56 1.75 -0.88
N ASP A 128 8.76 1.95 0.17
CA ASP A 128 8.75 3.13 1.04
C ASP A 128 10.14 3.43 1.62
N MET A 129 10.72 2.51 2.40
CA MET A 129 12.07 2.64 2.95
C MET A 129 13.17 2.86 1.89
N TRP A 130 13.01 2.29 0.70
CA TRP A 130 13.93 2.52 -0.41
C TRP A 130 13.78 3.94 -0.98
N LEU A 131 12.54 4.38 -1.21
CA LEU A 131 12.21 5.68 -1.82
C LEU A 131 12.47 6.85 -0.88
N GLU A 132 12.58 6.63 0.44
CA GLU A 132 13.05 7.64 1.40
C GLU A 132 14.51 8.06 1.13
N LYS A 133 15.34 7.14 0.64
CA LYS A 133 16.80 7.33 0.52
C LYS A 133 17.29 7.38 -0.93
N HIS A 134 16.47 6.92 -1.87
CA HIS A 134 16.83 6.71 -3.25
C HIS A 134 15.71 7.15 -4.19
N SER A 135 16.05 7.38 -5.46
CA SER A 135 15.03 7.68 -6.47
C SER A 135 14.26 6.42 -6.90
N MET A 136 13.07 6.61 -7.47
CA MET A 136 12.33 5.53 -8.12
C MET A 136 13.16 4.84 -9.21
N GLU A 137 13.94 5.60 -9.98
CA GLU A 137 14.83 5.04 -11.01
C GLU A 137 15.88 4.10 -10.39
N GLU A 138 16.52 4.53 -9.30
CA GLU A 138 17.51 3.71 -8.59
C GLU A 138 16.91 2.44 -7.98
N PHE A 139 15.67 2.54 -7.50
CA PHE A 139 14.90 1.40 -7.02
C PHE A 139 14.63 0.41 -8.16
N LEU A 140 14.09 0.88 -9.30
CA LEU A 140 13.72 0.03 -10.44
C LEU A 140 14.94 -0.71 -11.02
N ILE A 141 16.07 -0.01 -11.21
CA ILE A 141 17.33 -0.61 -11.69
C ILE A 141 17.77 -1.78 -10.82
N ARG A 142 17.45 -1.75 -9.51
CA ARG A 142 17.77 -2.82 -8.58
C ARG A 142 16.67 -3.87 -8.53
N TYR A 143 15.41 -3.47 -8.42
CA TYR A 143 14.29 -4.37 -8.19
C TYR A 143 13.98 -5.22 -9.41
N GLU A 144 13.91 -4.63 -10.61
CA GLU A 144 13.47 -5.34 -11.82
C GLU A 144 14.33 -6.57 -12.17
N PRO A 145 15.68 -6.54 -12.08
CA PRO A 145 16.48 -7.74 -12.25
C PRO A 145 16.15 -8.88 -11.26
N ARG A 146 15.81 -8.54 -10.01
CA ARG A 146 15.43 -9.53 -8.98
C ARG A 146 14.02 -10.03 -9.21
N LEU A 147 13.11 -9.16 -9.63
CA LEU A 147 11.77 -9.55 -10.09
C LEU A 147 11.88 -10.56 -11.23
N GLU A 148 12.67 -10.29 -12.26
CA GLU A 148 12.85 -11.22 -13.37
C GLU A 148 13.47 -12.56 -12.94
N GLN A 149 14.42 -12.53 -12.00
CA GLN A 149 14.96 -13.76 -11.42
C GLN A 149 13.89 -14.56 -10.67
N PHE A 150 13.07 -13.90 -9.84
CA PHE A 150 11.98 -14.52 -9.10
C PHE A 150 10.94 -15.11 -10.04
N LEU A 151 10.50 -14.36 -11.04
CA LEU A 151 9.50 -14.81 -12.02
C LEU A 151 10.00 -16.02 -12.82
N ARG A 152 11.28 -16.06 -13.22
CA ARG A 152 11.86 -17.23 -13.89
C ARG A 152 11.84 -18.47 -12.99
N ALA A 153 12.18 -18.33 -11.71
CA ALA A 153 12.14 -19.43 -10.76
C ALA A 153 10.69 -19.93 -10.57
N LEU A 154 9.74 -19.00 -10.40
CA LEU A 154 8.32 -19.32 -10.26
C LEU A 154 7.77 -20.07 -11.48
N GLN A 155 8.11 -19.61 -12.70
CA GLN A 155 7.72 -20.28 -13.95
C GLN A 155 8.22 -21.73 -14.04
N GLN A 156 9.43 -22.02 -13.56
CA GLN A 156 9.96 -23.38 -13.55
C GLN A 156 9.18 -24.30 -12.62
N ILE A 157 8.68 -23.77 -11.49
CA ILE A 157 7.85 -24.53 -10.55
C ILE A 157 6.44 -24.73 -11.12
N GLU A 158 5.84 -23.68 -11.67
CA GLU A 158 4.53 -23.74 -12.31
C GLU A 158 4.50 -24.74 -13.48
N ALA A 159 5.54 -24.74 -14.33
CA ALA A 159 5.65 -25.71 -15.42
C ALA A 159 5.63 -27.17 -14.92
N LYS A 160 6.30 -27.45 -13.78
CA LYS A 160 6.29 -28.79 -13.16
C LYS A 160 4.91 -29.17 -12.60
N ALA A 161 4.17 -28.21 -12.04
CA ALA A 161 2.81 -28.43 -11.54
C ALA A 161 1.80 -28.63 -12.69
N ASN A 162 1.95 -27.89 -13.79
CA ASN A 162 1.10 -28.03 -14.97
C ASN A 162 1.23 -29.41 -15.62
N LEU A 163 2.43 -29.98 -15.64
CA LEU A 163 2.65 -31.36 -16.09
C LEU A 163 1.88 -32.40 -15.25
N LYS A 164 1.51 -32.07 -14.01
CA LYS A 164 0.70 -32.91 -13.12
C LYS A 164 -0.80 -32.65 -13.24
N GLY A 165 -1.23 -31.72 -14.10
CA GLY A 165 -2.64 -31.35 -14.28
C GLY A 165 -3.25 -30.55 -13.13
N GLU A 166 -2.42 -29.92 -12.29
CA GLU A 166 -2.85 -29.27 -11.04
C GLU A 166 -3.27 -27.80 -11.20
N SER A 167 -3.15 -27.20 -12.40
CA SER A 167 -3.45 -25.77 -12.60
C SER A 167 -4.70 -25.54 -13.45
N SER A 168 -5.57 -24.63 -13.00
CA SER A 168 -6.58 -24.00 -13.83
C SER A 168 -6.41 -22.47 -13.79
N GLY A 169 -6.34 -21.84 -14.96
CA GLY A 169 -6.18 -20.39 -15.14
C GLY A 169 -4.75 -19.90 -15.40
N PRO A 170 -4.57 -18.57 -15.56
CA PRO A 170 -3.26 -17.97 -15.79
C PRO A 170 -2.27 -18.25 -14.64
N PRO A 171 -1.00 -18.60 -14.95
CA PRO A 171 0.03 -18.81 -13.93
C PRO A 171 0.27 -17.54 -13.10
N LEU A 172 0.66 -17.72 -11.84
CA LEU A 172 0.93 -16.63 -10.92
C LEU A 172 2.07 -15.74 -11.43
N SER A 173 3.11 -16.31 -12.04
CA SER A 173 4.18 -15.53 -12.67
C SER A 173 3.69 -14.57 -13.76
N ALA A 174 2.69 -14.99 -14.56
CA ALA A 174 2.08 -14.11 -15.55
C ALA A 174 1.26 -13.00 -14.90
N ARG A 175 0.52 -13.32 -13.83
CA ARG A 175 -0.27 -12.33 -13.07
C ARG A 175 0.61 -11.28 -12.38
N MET A 176 1.74 -11.69 -11.80
CA MET A 176 2.72 -10.78 -11.19
C MET A 176 3.38 -9.87 -12.23
N ARG A 177 3.75 -10.44 -13.39
CA ARG A 177 4.30 -9.65 -14.51
C ARG A 177 3.29 -8.62 -15.01
N GLU A 178 2.03 -9.01 -15.14
CA GLU A 178 0.95 -8.10 -15.52
C GLU A 178 0.72 -7.02 -14.46
N SER A 179 0.70 -7.37 -13.17
CA SER A 179 0.46 -6.40 -12.10
C SER A 179 1.57 -5.36 -12.01
N TRP A 180 2.82 -5.77 -12.25
CA TRP A 180 3.97 -4.87 -12.39
C TRP A 180 3.80 -3.92 -13.58
N LYS A 181 3.58 -4.49 -14.78
CA LYS A 181 3.45 -3.71 -16.03
C LYS A 181 2.30 -2.70 -16.00
N THR A 182 1.19 -3.04 -15.34
CA THR A 182 -0.01 -2.20 -15.26
C THR A 182 0.01 -1.24 -14.07
N LYS A 183 1.11 -1.18 -13.31
CA LYS A 183 1.25 -0.43 -12.04
C LYS A 183 0.27 -0.85 -10.94
N ARG A 184 -0.48 -1.95 -11.12
CA ARG A 184 -1.39 -2.49 -10.10
C ARG A 184 -0.65 -2.91 -8.83
N PHE A 185 0.59 -3.38 -8.95
CA PHE A 185 1.48 -3.60 -7.80
C PHE A 185 1.56 -2.37 -6.90
N TRP A 186 1.80 -1.19 -7.48
CA TRP A 186 1.94 0.06 -6.74
C TRP A 186 0.65 0.50 -6.08
N PHE A 187 -0.49 0.34 -6.76
CA PHE A 187 -1.80 0.57 -6.17
C PHE A 187 -2.07 -0.37 -4.99
N ASN A 188 -1.87 -1.68 -5.18
CA ASN A 188 -2.09 -2.69 -4.14
C ASN A 188 -1.12 -2.54 -2.96
N TYR A 189 0.10 -2.05 -3.20
CA TYR A 189 1.06 -1.70 -2.17
C TYR A 189 0.58 -0.48 -1.38
N GLY A 190 0.34 0.64 -2.07
CA GLY A 190 -0.04 1.92 -1.46
C GLY A 190 -1.37 1.86 -0.71
N ILE A 191 -2.38 1.15 -1.22
CA ILE A 191 -3.70 1.08 -0.59
C ILE A 191 -3.64 0.45 0.82
N ARG A 192 -2.60 -0.34 1.10
CA ARG A 192 -2.41 -1.03 2.39
C ARG A 192 -1.43 -0.31 3.33
N LYS A 193 -0.83 0.80 2.89
CA LYS A 193 0.23 1.55 3.62
C LYS A 193 -0.15 3.02 3.81
N SER A 194 -0.90 3.33 4.87
CA SER A 194 -1.49 4.66 5.09
C SER A 194 -0.48 5.80 5.31
N PHE A 195 0.76 5.48 5.70
CA PHE A 195 1.84 6.45 5.86
C PHE A 195 2.57 6.71 4.54
N ASP A 196 2.66 5.69 3.68
CA ASP A 196 3.49 5.71 2.46
C ASP A 196 2.69 5.93 1.18
N VAL A 197 1.35 5.89 1.25
CA VAL A 197 0.45 6.06 0.11
C VAL A 197 0.77 7.32 -0.71
N ASP A 198 1.14 8.41 -0.05
CA ASP A 198 1.48 9.68 -0.71
C ASP A 198 2.76 9.53 -1.55
N ALA A 199 3.82 8.94 -0.98
CA ALA A 199 5.09 8.71 -1.67
C ALA A 199 4.93 7.75 -2.86
N VAL A 200 4.18 6.66 -2.65
CA VAL A 200 3.87 5.68 -3.71
C VAL A 200 3.08 6.33 -4.84
N TYR A 201 2.10 7.16 -4.52
CA TYR A 201 1.31 7.88 -5.52
C TYR A 201 2.21 8.74 -6.40
N TRP A 202 2.98 9.66 -5.81
CA TRP A 202 3.82 10.59 -6.56
C TRP A 202 4.93 9.90 -7.35
N ALA A 203 5.49 8.82 -6.80
CA ALA A 203 6.62 8.15 -7.43
C ALA A 203 6.19 7.19 -8.56
N ALA A 204 5.02 6.55 -8.45
CA ALA A 204 4.64 5.46 -9.36
C ALA A 204 3.31 5.66 -10.10
N LEU A 205 2.33 6.32 -9.49
CA LEU A 205 0.93 6.32 -9.96
C LEU A 205 0.46 7.64 -10.56
N HIS A 206 1.06 8.76 -10.17
CA HIS A 206 0.74 10.09 -10.69
C HIS A 206 0.85 10.14 -12.22
N GLU A 207 -0.17 10.71 -12.87
CA GLU A 207 -0.23 10.99 -14.30
C GLU A 207 -0.40 12.51 -14.55
N ASP A 208 0.11 12.99 -15.68
CA ASP A 208 0.00 14.41 -16.04
C ASP A 208 -1.47 14.84 -16.12
N GLY A 209 -1.84 15.87 -15.35
CA GLY A 209 -3.20 16.39 -15.27
C GLY A 209 -3.94 16.03 -13.99
N ASP A 210 -3.40 15.15 -13.15
CA ASP A 210 -3.99 14.81 -11.85
C ASP A 210 -4.12 16.03 -10.91
N ASP A 211 -3.23 17.02 -11.06
CA ASP A 211 -3.24 18.28 -10.31
C ASP A 211 -4.40 19.22 -10.66
N VAL A 212 -5.16 18.93 -11.73
CA VAL A 212 -6.27 19.77 -12.18
C VAL A 212 -7.53 19.46 -11.35
N LEU A 213 -7.80 20.31 -10.38
CA LEU A 213 -8.99 20.22 -9.54
C LEU A 213 -10.15 21.09 -10.05
N ASP A 214 -11.39 20.62 -9.84
CA ASP A 214 -12.58 21.47 -9.95
C ASP A 214 -12.66 22.47 -8.78
N GLU A 215 -13.53 23.47 -8.88
CA GLU A 215 -13.63 24.52 -7.84
C GLU A 215 -14.10 23.99 -6.48
N GLY A 216 -14.91 22.92 -6.44
CA GLY A 216 -15.33 22.30 -5.18
C GLY A 216 -14.14 21.64 -4.49
N SER A 217 -13.38 20.84 -5.24
CA SER A 217 -12.16 20.18 -4.75
C SER A 217 -11.08 21.17 -4.30
N LYS A 218 -10.94 22.31 -5.00
CA LYS A 218 -10.01 23.39 -4.59
C LYS A 218 -10.40 24.00 -3.26
N GLU A 219 -11.70 24.24 -3.05
CA GLU A 219 -12.19 24.82 -1.79
C GLU A 219 -12.04 23.83 -0.63
N GLU A 220 -12.31 22.55 -0.85
CA GLU A 220 -12.05 21.49 0.13
C GLU A 220 -10.57 21.42 0.50
N MET A 221 -9.68 21.45 -0.50
CA MET A 221 -8.23 21.47 -0.28
C MET A 221 -7.81 22.66 0.59
N ARG A 222 -8.29 23.88 0.31
CA ARG A 222 -7.96 25.07 1.11
C ARG A 222 -8.36 24.90 2.58
N LYS A 223 -9.58 24.41 2.84
CA LYS A 223 -10.06 24.14 4.21
C LYS A 223 -9.20 23.10 4.91
N LEU A 224 -8.82 22.03 4.22
CA LEU A 224 -7.94 21.00 4.78
C LEU A 224 -6.55 21.57 5.10
N VAL A 225 -5.98 22.36 4.20
CA VAL A 225 -4.66 23.00 4.40
C VAL A 225 -4.68 23.90 5.62
N ASP A 226 -5.72 24.74 5.77
CA ASP A 226 -5.89 25.60 6.93
C ASP A 226 -5.97 24.79 8.23
N LEU A 227 -6.80 23.75 8.24
CA LEU A 227 -6.91 22.81 9.36
C LEU A 227 -5.56 22.17 9.72
N LYS A 228 -4.79 21.71 8.73
CA LYS A 228 -3.46 21.10 8.95
C LYS A 228 -2.49 22.09 9.59
N MET A 229 -2.47 23.34 9.13
CA MET A 229 -1.57 24.34 9.71
C MET A 229 -1.94 24.70 11.15
N GLU A 230 -3.23 24.75 11.48
CA GLU A 230 -3.69 24.93 12.85
C GLU A 230 -3.29 23.75 13.75
N GLN A 231 -3.51 22.51 13.26
CA GLN A 231 -3.16 21.30 14.00
C GLN A 231 -1.66 21.16 14.23
N LEU A 232 -0.83 21.43 13.23
CA LEU A 232 0.63 21.42 13.31
C LEU A 232 1.12 22.44 14.34
N LYS A 233 0.62 23.68 14.28
CA LYS A 233 0.96 24.73 15.25
C LYS A 233 0.63 24.31 16.68
N ALA A 234 -0.54 23.70 16.90
CA ALA A 234 -0.94 23.20 18.21
C ALA A 234 -0.05 22.02 18.66
N TYR A 235 0.31 21.13 17.75
CA TYR A 235 1.18 19.98 18.02
C TYR A 235 2.57 20.45 18.44
N ASP A 236 3.17 21.40 17.71
CA ASP A 236 4.50 21.93 18.02
C ASP A 236 4.53 22.64 19.37
N ALA A 237 3.48 23.39 19.70
CA ALA A 237 3.35 24.03 21.02
C ALA A 237 3.31 23.00 22.15
N GLU A 238 2.55 21.90 21.96
CA GLU A 238 2.46 20.80 22.91
C GLU A 238 3.80 20.05 23.05
N CYS A 239 4.48 19.75 21.94
CA CYS A 239 5.79 19.12 21.94
C CYS A 239 6.82 19.99 22.68
N LYS A 240 6.85 21.30 22.41
CA LYS A 240 7.73 22.23 23.12
C LYS A 240 7.48 22.20 24.62
N LEU A 241 6.22 22.16 25.07
CA LEU A 241 5.90 22.08 26.50
C LEU A 241 6.31 20.73 27.12
N ARG A 242 6.09 19.62 26.40
CA ARG A 242 6.37 18.27 26.90
C ARG A 242 7.86 17.93 26.95
N PHE A 243 8.65 18.49 26.04
CA PHE A 243 10.07 18.17 25.87
C PHE A 243 11.01 19.34 26.19
N ALA A 244 10.54 20.37 26.91
CA ALA A 244 11.35 21.51 27.38
C ALA A 244 12.34 21.17 28.53
N SER A 245 12.65 19.89 28.77
CA SER A 245 13.57 19.41 29.80
C SER A 245 14.97 19.17 29.25
#